data_AF-A0A7W2NFR3-F1
#
_entry.id   AF-A0A7W2NFR3-F1
#
_cell.length_a   1.000
_cell.length_b   1.000
_cell.length_c   1.000
_cell.angle_alpha   90.00
_cell.angle_beta   90.00
_cell.angle_gamma   90.00
#
_symmetry.space_group_name_H-M   'P 1'
#
loop_
_entity.id
_entity.type
_entity.pdbx_description
1 polymer ?
#
loop_
_entity_poly.entity_id
_entity_poly.type
_entity_poly.pdbx_seq_one_letter_code
_entity_poly.pdbx_strand_id
1 'polypeptide(L)' 'MEIEQKELLVKIILTLQGDHHGCKEEAINMAKEALGIEIEHNSIREMINEISEEQIENFMNLI' A
#
# COMPACT_ATOMS: atom_id res chain seq x y z
N MET A 1 -9.07 -14.05 7.33
CA MET A 1 -8.75 -12.92 6.44
C MET A 1 -8.47 -13.49 5.08
N GLU A 2 -9.16 -13.01 4.06
CA GLU A 2 -8.98 -13.46 2.67
C GLU A 2 -7.59 -13.05 2.15
N ILE A 3 -7.08 -13.73 1.12
CA ILE A 3 -5.74 -13.47 0.58
C ILE A 3 -5.61 -12.01 0.12
N GLU A 4 -6.63 -11.50 -0.56
CA GLU A 4 -6.70 -10.10 -1.04
C GLU A 4 -6.59 -9.09 0.11
N GLN A 5 -7.23 -9.38 1.25
CA GLN A 5 -7.16 -8.53 2.45
C GLN A 5 -5.75 -8.57 3.08
N LYS A 6 -5.08 -9.73 3.05
CA LYS A 6 -3.68 -9.85 3.51
C LYS A 6 -2.75 -9.04 2.62
N GLU A 7 -2.87 -9.16 1.30
CA GLU A 7 -2.04 -8.43 0.34
C GLU A 7 -2.20 -6.91 0.48
N LEU A 8 -3.42 -6.42 0.66
CA LEU A 8 -3.67 -5.00 0.94
C LEU A 8 -2.95 -4.54 2.21
N LEU A 9 -3.05 -5.30 3.30
CA LEU A 9 -2.37 -4.96 4.55
C LEU A 9 -0.85 -4.97 4.38
N VAL A 10 -0.32 -5.92 3.62
CA VAL A 10 1.10 -5.96 3.27
C VAL A 10 1.51 -4.72 2.48
N LYS A 11 0.74 -4.33 1.45
CA LYS A 11 0.97 -3.09 0.69
C LYS A 11 1.00 -1.87 1.61
N ILE A 12 0.00 -1.71 2.48
CA ILE A 12 -0.07 -0.61 3.46
C ILE A 12 1.16 -0.61 4.39
N ILE A 13 1.57 -1.78 4.90
CA ILE A 13 2.74 -1.91 5.78
C ILE A 13 4.01 -1.50 5.04
N LEU A 14 4.24 -2.04 3.84
CA LEU A 14 5.41 -1.77 3.02
C LEU A 14 5.48 -0.29 2.63
N THR A 15 4.35 0.33 2.26
CA THR A 15 4.27 1.77 2.01
C THR A 15 4.62 2.58 3.26
N LEU A 16 4.12 2.22 4.44
CA LEU A 16 4.45 2.90 5.71
C LEU A 16 5.91 2.72 6.14
N GLN A 17 6.56 1.65 5.69
CA GLN A 17 7.99 1.42 5.92
C GLN A 17 8.89 2.20 4.94
N GLY A 18 8.32 2.75 3.87
CA GLY A 18 9.04 3.63 2.95
C GLY A 18 9.42 4.97 3.60
N ASP A 19 10.53 5.53 3.14
CA ASP A 19 11.04 6.85 3.56
C ASP A 19 10.76 7.95 2.51
N HIS A 20 9.89 7.65 1.54
CA HIS A 20 9.53 8.59 0.49
C HIS A 20 8.50 9.61 0.99
N HIS A 21 8.53 10.80 0.38
CA HIS A 21 7.55 11.84 0.68
C HIS A 21 6.12 11.33 0.44
N GLY A 22 5.21 11.60 1.37
CA GLY A 22 3.80 11.25 1.23
C GLY A 22 3.45 9.78 1.49
N CYS A 23 4.39 8.93 1.93
CA CYS A 23 4.13 7.51 2.20
C CYS A 23 2.95 7.27 3.18
N LYS A 24 2.82 8.10 4.21
CA LYS A 24 1.70 8.02 5.17
C LYS A 24 0.35 8.35 4.54
N GLU A 25 0.32 9.37 3.67
CA GLU A 25 -0.90 9.75 2.97
C GLU A 25 -1.32 8.67 1.99
N GLU A 26 -0.35 8.09 1.27
CA GLU A 26 -0.57 7.01 0.33
C GLU A 26 -1.13 5.76 1.01
N ALA A 27 -0.55 5.35 2.15
CA ALA A 27 -1.06 4.23 2.93
C ALA A 27 -2.50 4.45 3.44
N ILE A 28 -2.85 5.69 3.83
CA ILE A 28 -4.23 6.05 4.23
C ILE A 28 -5.17 5.96 3.02
N ASN A 29 -4.72 6.38 1.84
CA ASN A 29 -5.51 6.35 0.61
C ASN A 29 -5.82 4.92 0.18
N MET A 30 -4.83 4.02 0.18
CA MET A 30 -5.04 2.58 -0.05
C MET A 30 -6.09 2.00 0.91
N ALA A 31 -6.04 2.38 2.19
CA ALA A 31 -7.01 1.92 3.18
C ALA A 31 -8.42 2.49 2.94
N LYS A 32 -8.53 3.75 2.50
CA LYS A 32 -9.81 4.37 2.14
C LYS A 32 -10.46 3.70 0.93
N GLU A 33 -9.69 3.47 -0.12
CA GLU A 33 -10.18 2.79 -1.33
C GLU A 33 -10.70 1.39 -1.02
N ALA A 34 -9.99 0.64 -0.16
CA ALA A 34 -10.44 -0.68 0.30
C ALA A 34 -11.75 -0.65 1.10
N LEU A 35 -12.10 0.50 1.69
CA LEU A 35 -13.39 0.74 2.35
C LEU A 35 -14.45 1.32 1.41
N GLY A 36 -14.14 1.45 0.10
CA GLY A 36 -15.03 2.02 -0.90
C GLY A 36 -15.15 3.54 -0.85
N ILE A 37 -14.19 4.23 -0.21
CA ILE A 37 -14.16 5.70 -0.14
C ILE A 37 -13.40 6.21 -1.36
N GLU A 38 -14.03 7.11 -2.12
CA GLU A 38 -13.40 7.80 -3.24
C GLU A 38 -12.28 8.72 -2.75
N ILE A 39 -11.15 8.70 -3.46
CA ILE A 39 -9.99 9.53 -3.16
C ILE A 39 -9.55 10.31 -4.40
N GLU A 40 -8.85 11.42 -4.18
CA GLU A 40 -8.15 12.12 -5.25
C GLU A 40 -6.76 11.49 -5.44
N HIS A 41 -6.53 10.96 -6.63
CA HIS A 41 -5.26 10.35 -7.02
C HIS A 41 -4.19 11.40 -7.29
N ASN A 42 -2.97 11.13 -6.83
CA ASN A 42 -1.80 11.95 -7.11
C ASN A 42 -0.72 11.05 -7.72
N SER A 43 -0.62 11.11 -9.04
CA SER A 43 0.26 10.24 -9.82
C SER A 43 1.74 10.34 -9.42
N ILE A 44 2.20 11.51 -8.95
CA ILE A 44 3.58 11.66 -8.48
C ILE A 44 3.77 10.91 -7.16
N ARG A 45 2.85 11.05 -6.21
CA ARG A 45 2.92 10.37 -4.90
C ARG A 45 2.80 8.86 -5.06
N GLU A 46 1.90 8.40 -5.91
CA GLU A 46 1.70 6.98 -6.20
C GLU A 46 2.96 6.38 -6.83
N MET A 47 3.54 7.05 -7.82
CA MET A 47 4.78 6.61 -8.48
C MET A 47 5.96 6.51 -7.49
N ILE A 48 6.16 7.49 -6.60
CA ILE A 48 7.27 7.42 -5.63
C ILE A 48 7.02 6.42 -4.50
N ASN A 49 5.78 6.00 -4.25
CA ASN A 49 5.41 5.04 -3.20
C ASN A 49 5.02 3.67 -3.76
N GLU A 50 5.39 3.38 -5.01
CA GLU A 50 5.16 2.10 -5.66
C GLU A 50 5.83 0.97 -4.85
N ILE A 51 5.07 -0.10 -4.61
CA ILE A 51 5.53 -1.33 -3.96
C ILE A 51 5.53 -2.43 -5.01
N SER A 52 6.68 -3.06 -5.22
CA SER A 52 6.80 -4.13 -6.22
C SER A 52 6.12 -5.43 -5.77
N GLU A 53 5.70 -6.24 -6.73
CA GLU A 53 5.12 -7.57 -6.45
C GLU A 53 6.09 -8.47 -5.68
N GLU A 54 7.39 -8.39 -5.99
CA GLU A 54 8.44 -9.13 -5.28
C GLU A 54 8.51 -8.73 -3.79
N GLN A 55 8.36 -7.44 -3.46
CA GLN A 55 8.33 -6.99 -2.06
C GLN A 55 7.12 -7.56 -1.32
N ILE A 56 5.96 -7.62 -1.97
CA ILE A 56 4.73 -8.18 -1.40
C ILE A 56 4.89 -9.68 -1.18
N GLU A 57 5.37 -10.41 -2.19
CA GLU A 57 5.59 -11.87 -2.10
C GLU A 57 6.58 -12.20 -0.99
N ASN A 58 7.71 -11.49 -0.93
CA ASN A 58 8.71 -11.67 0.11
C ASN A 58 8.13 -11.45 1.51
N PHE A 59 7.28 -10.44 1.71
CA PHE A 59 6.63 -10.20 3.00
C PHE A 59 5.57 -11.26 3.31
N MET A 60 4.77 -11.64 2.32
CA MET A 60 3.73 -12.67 2.46
C MET A 60 4.32 -14.04 2.84
N ASN A 61 5.55 -14.35 2.40
CA ASN A 61 6.27 -15.57 2.78
C ASN A 61 6.74 -15.60 4.26
N LEU A 62 6.64 -14.49 5.00
CA LEU A 62 7.00 -14.41 6.42
C LEU A 62 5.83 -14.73 7.37
N ILE A 63 4.60 -14.88 6.86
CA ILE A 63 3.35 -15.04 7.65
C ILE A 63 2.58 -16.30 7.28
#